data_AF-A0A2N2HGC5-F1
#
_entry.id   AF-A0A2N2HGC5-F1
#
_cell.length_a   1.000
_cell.length_b   1.000
_cell.length_c   1.000
_cell.angle_alpha   90.00
_cell.angle_beta   90.00
_cell.angle_gamma   90.00
#
_symmetry.space_group_name_H-M   'P 1'
#
loop_
_entity.id
_entity.type
_entity.pdbx_description
1 polymer ?
#
loop_
_entity_poly.entity_id
_entity_poly.type
_entity_poly.pdbx_seq_one_letter_code
_entity_poly.pdbx_strand_id
1 'polypeptide(L)'
;SAACAPVLDDCGCRDVNAVPNVPVDELSVSLPKIDAALTANKPDYNTPTLHALGAAYQILNGLPSDSEKYVLLMTDGDPTVHELTKQVFVPPMNWYDQPERYGACGELQDILSSAHSAATGAPTVKTFVVGSPGVTNTAFMSALAVAGGTARSDGCEATGDCYYQIGATDFAVDLQAVLTEIAGQVATCTFALPLDSGDVDPNKVNVSFRAGDGEAQGLARDAARQDGWDYTDGTQQKVEIFGPACEAIKASTDSTVTIELGCVTRVK
;
A
#
# COMPACT_ATOMS: atom_id res chain seq x y z
N SER A 1 9.83 -32.64 -2.13
CA SER A 1 8.51 -32.63 -1.48
C SER A 1 8.69 -33.18 -0.09
N ALA A 2 8.97 -32.32 0.89
CA ALA A 2 8.91 -32.69 2.29
C ALA A 2 7.52 -32.25 2.75
N ALA A 3 6.64 -33.22 3.01
CA ALA A 3 5.32 -32.96 3.55
C ALA A 3 5.48 -32.25 4.90
N CYS A 4 4.79 -31.13 5.10
CA CYS A 4 4.61 -30.53 6.42
C CYS A 4 4.12 -31.61 7.38
N ALA A 5 4.93 -31.92 8.40
CA ALA A 5 4.53 -32.88 9.42
C ALA A 5 3.30 -32.33 10.16
N PRO A 6 2.28 -33.15 10.42
CA PRO A 6 1.06 -32.68 11.03
C PRO A 6 1.34 -32.34 12.51
N VAL A 7 0.85 -31.18 12.94
CA VAL A 7 0.56 -30.77 14.34
C VAL A 7 1.60 -29.97 15.13
N LEU A 8 2.85 -29.71 14.69
CA LEU A 8 3.78 -28.91 15.54
C LEU A 8 4.60 -27.79 14.87
N ASP A 9 4.72 -27.75 13.55
CA ASP A 9 5.35 -26.61 12.88
C ASP A 9 4.28 -25.64 12.39
N ASP A 10 4.58 -24.34 12.42
CA ASP A 10 3.71 -23.32 11.84
C ASP A 10 3.52 -23.48 10.33
N CYS A 11 4.19 -24.46 9.70
CA CYS A 11 4.05 -24.83 8.30
C CYS A 11 4.29 -23.64 7.36
N GLY A 12 5.15 -22.70 7.77
CA GLY A 12 5.47 -21.47 7.06
C GLY A 12 4.40 -20.39 7.12
N CYS A 13 3.38 -20.56 7.98
CA CYS A 13 2.40 -19.51 8.27
C CYS A 13 3.06 -18.26 8.86
N ARG A 14 4.17 -18.40 9.58
CA ARG A 14 4.90 -17.27 10.19
C ARG A 14 6.24 -16.98 9.51
N ASP A 15 6.52 -17.61 8.38
CA ASP A 15 7.72 -17.37 7.56
C ASP A 15 7.56 -16.05 6.77
N VAL A 16 7.37 -14.96 7.52
CA VAL A 16 7.19 -13.61 7.02
C VAL A 16 8.24 -12.70 7.64
N ASN A 17 8.73 -11.74 6.86
CA ASN A 17 9.69 -10.78 7.38
C ASN A 17 9.01 -9.84 8.37
N ALA A 18 9.45 -9.87 9.63
CA ALA A 18 8.99 -8.96 10.67
C ALA A 18 9.60 -7.54 10.55
N VAL A 19 10.57 -7.37 9.66
CA VAL A 19 11.20 -6.09 9.32
C VAL A 19 11.18 -5.91 7.81
N PRO A 20 11.09 -4.68 7.30
CA PRO A 20 11.08 -4.47 5.86
C PRO A 20 12.42 -4.87 5.25
N ASN A 21 12.38 -5.56 4.10
CA ASN A 21 13.58 -5.91 3.32
C ASN A 21 14.42 -4.68 2.96
N VAL A 22 13.75 -3.54 2.80
CA VAL A 22 14.38 -2.23 2.58
C VAL A 22 13.78 -1.24 3.59
N PRO A 23 14.60 -0.63 4.47
CA PRO A 23 14.13 0.41 5.37
C PRO A 23 13.49 1.58 4.63
N VAL A 24 12.49 2.21 5.24
CA VAL A 24 11.89 3.44 4.73
C VAL A 24 12.92 4.57 4.85
N ASP A 25 13.26 5.19 3.72
CA ASP A 25 14.28 6.25 3.59
C ASP A 25 13.96 7.08 2.33
N GLU A 26 14.73 8.13 2.07
CA GLU A 26 14.65 8.89 0.82
C GLU A 26 14.75 7.96 -0.40
N LEU A 27 13.94 8.22 -1.43
CA LEU A 27 13.89 7.37 -2.63
C LEU A 27 15.26 7.26 -3.32
N SER A 28 16.06 8.33 -3.30
CA SER A 28 17.44 8.34 -3.82
C SER A 28 18.35 7.30 -3.15
N VAL A 29 18.09 6.97 -1.88
CA VAL A 29 18.83 6.01 -1.07
C VAL A 29 18.22 4.61 -1.18
N SER A 30 16.90 4.52 -1.17
CA SER A 30 16.18 3.24 -1.12
C SER A 30 15.96 2.60 -2.49
N LEU A 31 15.86 3.36 -3.58
CA LEU A 31 15.62 2.82 -4.93
C LEU A 31 16.58 1.68 -5.33
N PRO A 32 17.92 1.82 -5.26
CA PRO A 32 18.81 0.72 -5.63
C PRO A 32 18.66 -0.51 -4.72
N LYS A 33 18.23 -0.33 -3.46
CA LYS A 33 17.98 -1.44 -2.52
C LYS A 33 16.65 -2.14 -2.85
N ILE A 34 15.63 -1.38 -3.26
CA ILE A 34 14.35 -1.91 -3.73
C ILE A 34 14.58 -2.76 -4.97
N ASP A 35 15.31 -2.26 -5.97
CA ASP A 35 15.63 -3.02 -7.19
C ASP A 35 16.37 -4.33 -6.87
N ALA A 36 17.34 -4.27 -5.96
CA ALA A 36 18.09 -5.45 -5.52
C ALA A 36 17.18 -6.46 -4.80
N ALA A 37 16.29 -5.99 -3.91
CA ALA A 37 15.35 -6.84 -3.19
C ALA A 37 14.35 -7.52 -4.13
N LEU A 38 13.76 -6.77 -5.06
CA LEU A 38 12.83 -7.30 -6.07
C LEU A 38 13.49 -8.34 -6.98
N THR A 39 14.75 -8.11 -7.37
CA THR A 39 15.52 -9.06 -8.21
C THR A 39 15.87 -10.35 -7.46
N ALA A 40 16.10 -10.28 -6.14
CA ALA A 40 16.48 -11.43 -5.33
C ALA A 40 15.29 -12.29 -4.88
N ASN A 41 14.06 -11.75 -4.91
CA ASN A 41 12.85 -12.44 -4.45
C ASN A 41 12.56 -13.69 -5.28
N LYS A 42 12.16 -14.76 -4.60
CA LYS A 42 11.79 -16.05 -5.20
C LYS A 42 10.51 -16.57 -4.56
N PRO A 43 9.70 -17.38 -5.28
CA PRO A 43 8.56 -18.04 -4.68
C PRO A 43 8.99 -18.89 -3.48
N ASP A 44 8.22 -18.78 -2.41
CA ASP A 44 8.26 -19.70 -1.29
C ASP A 44 6.88 -20.37 -1.20
N TYR A 45 6.82 -21.64 -0.83
CA TYR A 45 5.72 -22.55 -1.17
C TYR A 45 4.37 -22.26 -0.48
N ASN A 46 4.30 -21.30 0.43
CA ASN A 46 3.10 -20.96 1.20
C ASN A 46 2.63 -19.53 0.92
N THR A 47 1.35 -19.27 1.22
CA THR A 47 0.74 -17.93 1.11
C THR A 47 0.28 -17.46 2.49
N PRO A 48 1.20 -17.06 3.40
CA PRO A 48 0.91 -16.70 4.79
C PRO A 48 0.26 -15.29 4.92
N THR A 49 -0.85 -15.04 4.23
CA THR A 49 -1.45 -13.70 4.07
C THR A 49 -1.78 -13.04 5.41
N LEU A 50 -2.29 -13.79 6.39
CA LEU A 50 -2.60 -13.23 7.72
C LEU A 50 -1.37 -12.60 8.39
N HIS A 51 -0.27 -13.35 8.45
CA HIS A 51 0.95 -12.89 9.09
C HIS A 51 1.69 -11.84 8.25
N ALA A 52 1.63 -11.95 6.92
CA ALA A 52 2.22 -10.96 6.02
C ALA A 52 1.56 -9.59 6.19
N LEU A 53 0.22 -9.53 6.20
CA LEU A 53 -0.52 -8.30 6.46
C LEU A 53 -0.29 -7.81 7.90
N GLY A 54 -0.32 -8.70 8.89
CA GLY A 54 -0.05 -8.36 10.28
C GLY A 54 1.32 -7.70 10.47
N ALA A 55 2.38 -8.25 9.86
CA ALA A 55 3.72 -7.68 9.88
C ALA A 55 3.77 -6.32 9.16
N ALA A 56 3.16 -6.20 7.98
CA ALA A 56 3.11 -4.94 7.24
C ALA A 56 2.42 -3.82 8.05
N TYR A 57 1.28 -4.12 8.68
CA TYR A 57 0.58 -3.16 9.54
C TYR A 57 1.41 -2.75 10.74
N GLN A 58 2.10 -3.68 11.39
CA GLN A 58 3.00 -3.37 12.51
C GLN A 58 4.17 -2.47 12.09
N ILE A 59 4.81 -2.77 10.95
CA ILE A 59 5.89 -1.96 10.40
C ILE A 59 5.39 -0.53 10.13
N LEU A 60 4.27 -0.40 9.43
CA LEU A 60 3.69 0.91 9.09
C LEU A 60 3.27 1.70 10.34
N ASN A 61 2.67 1.05 11.33
CA ASN A 61 2.29 1.70 12.59
C ASN A 61 3.51 2.24 13.36
N GLY A 62 4.67 1.60 13.24
CA GLY A 62 5.92 2.06 13.86
C GLY A 62 6.57 3.27 13.18
N LEU A 63 6.13 3.68 11.98
CA LEU A 63 6.72 4.82 11.27
C LEU A 63 6.29 6.16 11.89
N PRO A 64 7.22 7.13 12.04
CA PRO A 64 7.00 8.42 12.71
C PRO A 64 6.25 9.45 11.84
N SER A 65 5.26 9.01 11.07
CA SER A 65 4.48 9.85 10.17
C SER A 65 2.99 9.73 10.46
N ASP A 66 2.32 10.89 10.48
CA ASP A 66 0.85 11.03 10.54
C ASP A 66 0.19 10.92 9.16
N SER A 67 0.98 10.73 8.08
CA SER A 67 0.42 10.51 6.74
C SER A 67 -0.42 9.23 6.71
N GLU A 68 -1.40 9.19 5.81
CA GLU A 68 -2.10 7.96 5.48
C GLU A 68 -1.10 6.89 5.02
N LYS A 69 -1.30 5.67 5.51
CA LYS A 69 -0.41 4.54 5.26
C LYS A 69 -1.14 3.52 4.41
N TYR A 70 -0.40 2.88 3.51
CA TYR A 70 -0.97 2.00 2.51
C TYR A 70 -0.17 0.70 2.44
N VAL A 71 -0.88 -0.42 2.32
CA VAL A 71 -0.34 -1.73 1.96
C VAL A 71 -0.81 -2.06 0.55
N LEU A 72 0.10 -2.55 -0.28
CA LEU A 72 -0.22 -3.20 -1.55
C LEU A 72 -0.01 -4.70 -1.38
N LEU A 73 -1.10 -5.46 -1.31
CA LEU A 73 -1.05 -6.93 -1.31
C LEU A 73 -1.16 -7.43 -2.75
N MET A 74 -0.16 -8.17 -3.19
CA MET A 74 -0.18 -8.86 -4.48
C MET A 74 -0.16 -10.38 -4.26
N THR A 75 -1.16 -11.09 -4.76
CA THR A 75 -1.31 -12.55 -4.54
C THR A 75 -2.10 -13.22 -5.65
N ASP A 76 -1.92 -14.54 -5.82
CA ASP A 76 -2.74 -15.41 -6.66
C ASP A 76 -4.00 -15.92 -5.94
N GLY A 77 -4.31 -15.42 -4.73
CA GLY A 77 -5.66 -15.35 -4.20
C GLY A 77 -6.06 -16.40 -3.16
N ASP A 78 -5.30 -17.47 -2.99
CA ASP A 78 -5.58 -18.48 -1.96
C ASP A 78 -4.57 -18.40 -0.81
N PRO A 79 -4.94 -17.80 0.34
CA PRO A 79 -4.09 -17.83 1.52
C PRO A 79 -3.99 -19.26 2.06
N THR A 80 -2.83 -19.62 2.59
CA THR A 80 -2.72 -20.79 3.46
C THR A 80 -3.53 -20.49 4.72
N VAL A 81 -4.54 -21.30 5.01
CA VAL A 81 -5.44 -21.15 6.17
C VAL A 81 -5.46 -22.40 7.03
N HIS A 82 -5.86 -22.22 8.28
CA HIS A 82 -6.08 -23.28 9.25
C HIS A 82 -7.11 -24.30 8.73
N GLU A 83 -6.67 -25.56 8.62
CA GLU A 83 -7.53 -26.71 8.32
C GLU A 83 -7.89 -27.45 9.61
N LEU A 84 -9.15 -27.33 10.04
CA LEU A 84 -9.69 -28.11 11.16
C LEU A 84 -9.67 -29.62 10.86
N THR A 85 -9.68 -30.42 11.93
CA THR A 85 -9.80 -31.88 11.85
C THR A 85 -11.01 -32.27 11.00
N LYS A 86 -10.79 -33.12 9.98
CA LYS A 86 -11.85 -33.57 9.06
C LYS A 86 -11.90 -35.08 8.95
N GLN A 87 -13.12 -35.56 8.90
CA GLN A 87 -13.52 -36.95 8.72
C GLN A 87 -13.37 -37.31 7.23
N VAL A 88 -12.36 -38.10 6.86
CA VAL A 88 -12.08 -38.50 5.45
C VAL A 88 -12.24 -40.00 5.26
N PHE A 89 -12.89 -40.40 4.17
CA PHE A 89 -13.04 -41.80 3.78
C PHE A 89 -11.95 -42.21 2.79
N VAL A 90 -11.17 -43.24 3.14
CA VAL A 90 -10.13 -43.78 2.24
C VAL A 90 -10.42 -45.26 1.97
N PRO A 91 -10.99 -45.63 0.82
CA PRO A 91 -11.21 -47.04 0.49
C PRO A 91 -9.88 -47.79 0.31
N PRO A 92 -9.75 -49.06 0.79
CA PRO A 92 -10.73 -49.86 1.53
C PRO A 92 -10.65 -49.68 3.07
N MET A 93 -9.88 -48.71 3.55
CA MET A 93 -9.43 -48.56 4.95
C MET A 93 -10.38 -47.80 5.90
N ASN A 94 -11.66 -47.63 5.55
CA ASN A 94 -12.70 -46.98 6.38
C ASN A 94 -12.48 -45.46 6.60
N TRP A 95 -13.29 -44.85 7.47
CA TRP A 95 -13.23 -43.44 7.87
C TRP A 95 -12.06 -43.18 8.83
N TYR A 96 -11.34 -42.08 8.63
CA TYR A 96 -10.23 -41.64 9.47
C TYR A 96 -10.30 -40.13 9.75
N ASP A 97 -9.93 -39.72 10.96
CA ASP A 97 -9.83 -38.31 11.34
C ASP A 97 -8.49 -37.76 10.85
N GLN A 98 -8.52 -36.94 9.80
CA GLN A 98 -7.35 -36.19 9.39
C GLN A 98 -7.05 -35.13 10.45
N PRO A 99 -5.81 -35.09 10.98
CA PRO A 99 -5.44 -34.15 12.03
C PRO A 99 -5.53 -32.71 11.52
N GLU A 100 -5.71 -31.79 12.46
CA GLU A 100 -5.61 -30.35 12.25
C GLU A 100 -4.27 -29.96 11.59
N ARG A 101 -4.29 -29.01 10.65
CA ARG A 101 -3.11 -28.51 9.92
C ARG A 101 -3.15 -26.99 9.85
N TYR A 102 -1.98 -26.36 9.80
CA TYR A 102 -1.84 -24.91 9.65
C TYR A 102 -2.53 -24.09 10.75
N GLY A 103 -2.62 -24.59 11.99
CA GLY A 103 -3.28 -23.88 13.09
C GLY A 103 -2.77 -22.46 13.33
N ALA A 104 -1.50 -22.18 12.97
CA ALA A 104 -0.92 -20.85 13.03
C ALA A 104 -1.42 -19.87 11.94
N CYS A 105 -1.96 -20.33 10.81
CA CYS A 105 -2.35 -19.48 9.68
C CYS A 105 -3.65 -18.71 9.88
N GLY A 106 -4.47 -19.09 10.88
CA GLY A 106 -5.81 -18.52 11.07
C GLY A 106 -6.78 -18.84 9.92
N GLU A 107 -7.96 -18.24 9.96
CA GLU A 107 -9.02 -18.42 8.97
C GLU A 107 -9.12 -17.22 8.02
N LEU A 108 -9.87 -17.34 6.91
CA LEU A 108 -10.14 -16.21 6.00
C LEU A 108 -10.72 -15.01 6.75
N GLN A 109 -11.59 -15.26 7.73
CA GLN A 109 -12.20 -14.21 8.53
C GLN A 109 -11.19 -13.45 9.39
N ASP A 110 -10.11 -14.09 9.84
CA ASP A 110 -9.04 -13.42 10.60
C ASP A 110 -8.29 -12.43 9.70
N ILE A 111 -8.07 -12.78 8.43
CA ILE A 111 -7.42 -11.92 7.44
C ILE A 111 -8.28 -10.68 7.18
N LEU A 112 -9.57 -10.88 6.92
CA LEU A 112 -10.53 -9.79 6.70
C LEU A 112 -10.63 -8.88 7.93
N SER A 113 -10.68 -9.47 9.13
CA SER A 113 -10.76 -8.71 10.38
C SER A 113 -9.48 -7.92 10.66
N SER A 114 -8.31 -8.48 10.32
CA SER A 114 -7.03 -7.77 10.42
C SER A 114 -6.98 -6.56 9.48
N ALA A 115 -7.39 -6.73 8.22
CA ALA A 115 -7.43 -5.63 7.26
C ALA A 115 -8.44 -4.54 7.67
N HIS A 116 -9.62 -4.93 8.13
CA HIS A 116 -10.63 -3.99 8.63
C HIS A 116 -10.17 -3.21 9.87
N SER A 117 -9.51 -3.89 10.81
CA SER A 117 -8.97 -3.25 12.01
C SER A 117 -7.88 -2.22 11.66
N ALA A 118 -7.04 -2.53 10.66
CA ALA A 118 -6.03 -1.61 10.17
C ALA A 118 -6.65 -0.39 9.45
N ALA A 119 -7.69 -0.62 8.63
CA ALA A 119 -8.37 0.43 7.87
C ALA A 119 -9.24 1.37 8.73
N THR A 120 -9.69 0.91 9.90
CA THR A 120 -10.52 1.70 10.84
C THR A 120 -9.76 2.16 12.08
N GLY A 121 -8.51 1.72 12.24
CA GLY A 121 -7.65 2.03 13.37
C GLY A 121 -6.96 3.40 13.26
N ALA A 122 -6.16 3.70 14.28
CA ALA A 122 -5.29 4.87 14.36
C ALA A 122 -3.83 4.44 14.63
N PRO A 123 -2.88 4.74 13.73
CA PRO A 123 -3.07 5.40 12.44
C PRO A 123 -3.84 4.51 11.45
N THR A 124 -4.54 5.12 10.51
CA THR A 124 -5.28 4.40 9.48
C THR A 124 -4.33 3.79 8.45
N VAL A 125 -4.46 2.49 8.21
CA VAL A 125 -3.70 1.77 7.18
C VAL A 125 -4.65 1.09 6.21
N LYS A 126 -4.69 1.58 4.97
CA LYS A 126 -5.54 1.05 3.90
C LYS A 126 -4.81 -0.04 3.11
N THR A 127 -5.52 -1.04 2.58
CA THR A 127 -4.92 -2.20 1.89
C THR A 127 -5.47 -2.40 0.49
N PHE A 128 -4.70 -2.01 -0.53
CA PHE A 128 -4.96 -2.33 -1.92
C PHE A 128 -4.67 -3.79 -2.21
N VAL A 129 -5.56 -4.46 -2.95
CA VAL A 129 -5.43 -5.87 -3.31
C VAL A 129 -5.26 -6.00 -4.83
N VAL A 130 -4.19 -6.66 -5.25
CA VAL A 130 -3.86 -6.96 -6.64
C VAL A 130 -3.78 -8.47 -6.83
N GLY A 131 -4.69 -9.00 -7.64
CA GLY A 131 -4.72 -10.40 -8.03
C GLY A 131 -3.80 -10.65 -9.22
N SER A 132 -2.76 -11.46 -9.02
CA SER A 132 -1.92 -11.97 -10.11
C SER A 132 -2.68 -12.99 -10.98
N PRO A 133 -2.15 -13.41 -12.14
CA PRO A 133 -2.79 -14.46 -12.90
C PRO A 133 -2.90 -15.75 -12.09
N GLY A 134 -4.06 -16.41 -12.13
CA GLY A 134 -4.32 -17.64 -11.37
C GLY A 134 -5.26 -17.48 -10.19
N VAL A 135 -5.80 -16.28 -9.93
CA VAL A 135 -6.82 -16.07 -8.88
C VAL A 135 -8.00 -17.02 -9.04
N THR A 136 -8.17 -17.85 -8.03
CA THR A 136 -9.25 -18.84 -7.88
C THR A 136 -10.38 -18.31 -7.00
N ASN A 137 -10.06 -17.48 -6.00
CA ASN A 137 -11.00 -17.00 -4.98
C ASN A 137 -11.26 -15.49 -5.09
N THR A 138 -11.93 -15.08 -6.17
CA THR A 138 -12.25 -13.67 -6.45
C THR A 138 -13.15 -13.03 -5.39
N ALA A 139 -14.01 -13.83 -4.75
CA ALA A 139 -14.88 -13.39 -3.66
C ALA A 139 -14.06 -12.95 -2.43
N PHE A 140 -13.07 -13.75 -2.04
CA PHE A 140 -12.16 -13.38 -0.95
C PHE A 140 -11.33 -12.14 -1.30
N MET A 141 -10.78 -12.07 -2.51
CA MET A 141 -10.00 -10.91 -2.97
C MET A 141 -10.80 -9.62 -2.90
N SER A 142 -12.06 -9.67 -3.32
CA SER A 142 -12.98 -8.53 -3.22
C SER A 142 -13.33 -8.17 -1.78
N ALA A 143 -13.67 -9.17 -0.96
CA ALA A 143 -13.96 -8.94 0.45
C ALA A 143 -12.76 -8.33 1.19
N LEU A 144 -11.53 -8.73 0.82
CA LEU A 144 -10.31 -8.19 1.42
C LEU A 144 -10.06 -6.75 1.00
N ALA A 145 -10.28 -6.39 -0.28
CA ALA A 145 -10.16 -5.01 -0.74
C ALA A 145 -11.18 -4.09 -0.04
N VAL A 146 -12.41 -4.58 0.16
CA VAL A 146 -13.45 -3.87 0.93
C VAL A 146 -13.06 -3.73 2.39
N ALA A 147 -12.66 -4.82 3.04
CA ALA A 147 -12.23 -4.80 4.44
C ALA A 147 -11.03 -3.85 4.64
N GLY A 148 -10.08 -3.85 3.69
CA GLY A 148 -8.93 -2.96 3.66
C GLY A 148 -9.23 -1.50 3.33
N GLY A 149 -10.49 -1.14 3.05
CA GLY A 149 -10.91 0.24 2.79
C GLY A 149 -10.49 0.78 1.42
N THR A 150 -10.26 -0.08 0.44
CA THR A 150 -9.81 0.29 -0.92
C THR A 150 -10.61 -0.43 -2.00
N ALA A 151 -11.91 -0.63 -1.79
CA ALA A 151 -12.78 -1.15 -2.83
C ALA A 151 -12.64 -0.31 -4.10
N ARG A 152 -12.38 -0.96 -5.23
CA ARG A 152 -12.05 -0.28 -6.50
C ARG A 152 -13.17 0.62 -7.02
N SER A 153 -14.42 0.25 -6.78
CA SER A 153 -15.59 1.01 -7.23
C SER A 153 -16.78 0.78 -6.30
N ASP A 154 -17.71 1.73 -6.30
CA ASP A 154 -18.96 1.60 -5.54
C ASP A 154 -19.78 0.41 -6.05
N GLY A 155 -20.19 -0.47 -5.13
CA GLY A 155 -21.05 -1.62 -5.44
C GLY A 155 -20.33 -2.83 -6.07
N CYS A 156 -19.00 -2.81 -6.18
CA CYS A 156 -18.19 -3.92 -6.69
C CYS A 156 -18.40 -5.25 -5.94
N GLU A 157 -18.94 -5.22 -4.72
CA GLU A 157 -19.26 -6.41 -3.92
C GLU A 157 -20.27 -7.31 -4.62
N ALA A 158 -21.20 -6.72 -5.38
CA ALA A 158 -22.22 -7.46 -6.13
C ALA A 158 -21.62 -8.26 -7.30
N THR A 159 -20.50 -7.79 -7.83
CA THR A 159 -19.81 -8.33 -9.01
C THR A 159 -18.53 -9.11 -8.65
N GLY A 160 -18.03 -8.97 -7.42
CA GLY A 160 -16.81 -9.62 -6.98
C GLY A 160 -15.55 -9.09 -7.67
N ASP A 161 -15.54 -7.81 -8.05
CA ASP A 161 -14.45 -7.12 -8.75
C ASP A 161 -13.91 -5.89 -7.98
N CYS A 162 -13.95 -5.94 -6.65
CA CYS A 162 -13.47 -4.85 -5.78
C CYS A 162 -11.94 -4.71 -5.75
N TYR A 163 -11.20 -5.61 -6.37
CA TYR A 163 -9.75 -5.67 -6.38
C TYR A 163 -9.20 -5.47 -7.79
N TYR A 164 -7.89 -5.29 -7.91
CA TYR A 164 -7.21 -5.13 -9.19
C TYR A 164 -6.79 -6.50 -9.74
N GLN A 165 -7.39 -6.95 -10.85
CA GLN A 165 -6.91 -8.14 -11.55
C GLN A 165 -5.89 -7.74 -12.62
N ILE A 166 -4.71 -8.35 -12.60
CA ILE A 166 -3.72 -8.24 -13.68
C ILE A 166 -3.69 -9.54 -14.52
N GLY A 167 -3.45 -9.41 -15.82
CA GLY A 167 -3.46 -10.50 -16.79
C GLY A 167 -2.11 -11.20 -16.95
N ALA A 168 -2.13 -12.43 -17.46
CA ALA A 168 -0.92 -13.20 -17.77
C ALA A 168 -0.23 -12.75 -19.05
N THR A 169 -0.99 -12.16 -19.99
CA THR A 169 -0.50 -11.82 -21.33
C THR A 169 0.52 -10.69 -21.28
N ASP A 170 0.22 -9.62 -20.54
CA ASP A 170 1.04 -8.41 -20.46
C ASP A 170 1.23 -7.96 -19.00
N PHE A 171 1.61 -8.91 -18.12
CA PHE A 171 1.72 -8.71 -16.67
C PHE A 171 2.41 -7.40 -16.25
N ALA A 172 3.53 -7.06 -16.89
CA ALA A 172 4.28 -5.84 -16.56
C ALA A 172 3.50 -4.56 -16.89
N VAL A 173 2.79 -4.56 -18.01
CA VAL A 173 1.95 -3.43 -18.44
C VAL A 173 0.74 -3.29 -17.52
N ASP A 174 0.08 -4.41 -17.20
CA ASP A 174 -1.08 -4.41 -16.32
C ASP A 174 -0.69 -3.99 -14.89
N LEU A 175 0.42 -4.50 -14.37
CA LEU A 175 0.94 -4.10 -13.06
C LEU A 175 1.30 -2.61 -13.05
N GLN A 176 1.96 -2.11 -14.10
CA GLN A 176 2.26 -0.68 -14.22
C GLN A 176 0.98 0.17 -14.23
N ALA A 177 -0.04 -0.24 -14.99
CA ALA A 177 -1.31 0.47 -15.04
C ALA A 177 -2.00 0.52 -13.67
N VAL A 178 -2.02 -0.60 -12.95
CA VAL A 178 -2.57 -0.68 -11.59
C VAL A 178 -1.80 0.20 -10.61
N LEU A 179 -0.46 0.15 -10.66
CA LEU A 179 0.38 1.00 -9.79
C LEU A 179 0.16 2.48 -10.07
N THR A 180 -0.02 2.89 -11.34
CA THR A 180 -0.35 4.27 -11.71
C THR A 180 -1.73 4.68 -11.19
N GLU A 181 -2.74 3.81 -11.32
CA GLU A 181 -4.09 4.09 -10.81
C GLU A 181 -4.08 4.26 -9.28
N ILE A 182 -3.43 3.34 -8.57
CA ILE A 182 -3.28 3.41 -7.10
C ILE A 182 -2.48 4.65 -6.70
N ALA A 183 -1.37 4.96 -7.39
CA ALA A 183 -0.58 6.15 -7.14
C ALA A 183 -1.45 7.43 -7.22
N GLY A 184 -2.36 7.52 -8.19
CA GLY A 184 -3.28 8.64 -8.30
C GLY A 184 -4.31 8.73 -7.17
N GLN A 185 -4.69 7.60 -6.56
CA GLN A 185 -5.59 7.57 -5.41
C GLN A 185 -4.89 7.95 -4.09
N VAL A 186 -3.61 7.60 -3.94
CA VAL A 186 -2.83 7.90 -2.72
C VAL A 186 -2.07 9.22 -2.80
N ALA A 187 -1.93 9.80 -3.99
CA ALA A 187 -1.22 11.05 -4.19
C ALA A 187 -1.90 12.18 -3.39
N THR A 188 -1.19 12.69 -2.39
CA THR A 188 -1.59 13.89 -1.67
C THR A 188 -0.96 15.11 -2.35
N CYS A 189 -1.71 16.21 -2.40
CA CYS A 189 -1.17 17.49 -2.87
C CYS A 189 -0.47 18.28 -1.75
N THR A 190 -0.04 17.58 -0.69
CA THR A 190 0.64 18.16 0.46
C THR A 190 2.14 17.86 0.40
N PHE A 191 2.96 18.90 0.57
CA PHE A 191 4.41 18.83 0.47
C PHE A 191 5.05 19.44 1.72
N ALA A 192 5.99 18.72 2.34
CA ALA A 192 6.76 19.24 3.46
C ALA A 192 7.80 20.26 2.98
N LEU A 193 7.97 21.34 3.74
CA LEU A 193 8.99 22.35 3.49
C LEU A 193 10.25 22.02 4.29
N PRO A 194 11.45 22.02 3.66
CA PRO A 194 12.72 21.84 4.36
C PRO A 194 13.12 23.12 5.13
N LEU A 195 12.43 23.41 6.25
CA LEU A 195 12.66 24.61 7.07
C LEU A 195 13.88 24.50 8.02
N ASP A 196 14.54 23.34 8.05
CA ASP A 196 15.56 22.98 9.03
C ASP A 196 16.86 23.82 8.93
N SER A 197 17.02 24.58 7.86
CA SER A 197 18.25 25.35 7.57
C SER A 197 18.31 26.74 8.22
N GLY A 198 17.26 27.20 8.90
CA GLY A 198 17.25 28.45 9.68
C GLY A 198 17.38 29.76 8.89
N ASP A 199 17.71 29.70 7.60
CA ASP A 199 17.86 30.85 6.71
C ASP A 199 16.67 31.06 5.76
N VAL A 200 15.66 30.18 5.83
CA VAL A 200 14.46 30.23 5.00
C VAL A 200 13.38 31.10 5.63
N ASP A 201 12.70 31.93 4.81
CA ASP A 201 11.54 32.74 5.19
C ASP A 201 10.25 32.09 4.64
N PRO A 202 9.41 31.49 5.50
CA PRO A 202 8.12 30.92 5.08
C PRO A 202 7.14 31.96 4.51
N ASN A 203 7.40 33.26 4.58
CA ASN A 203 6.56 34.26 3.92
C ASN A 203 6.98 34.51 2.47
N LYS A 204 8.06 33.88 1.99
CA LYS A 204 8.59 34.03 0.63
C LYS A 204 8.66 32.66 -0.05
N VAL A 205 7.50 32.12 -0.40
CA VAL A 205 7.40 30.83 -1.07
C VAL A 205 6.79 31.03 -2.45
N ASN A 206 7.44 30.47 -3.46
CA ASN A 206 6.87 30.32 -4.79
C ASN A 206 6.64 28.83 -5.03
N VAL A 207 5.41 28.48 -5.40
CA VAL A 207 5.06 27.12 -5.80
C VAL A 207 4.80 27.14 -7.29
N SER A 208 5.39 26.20 -8.01
CA SER A 208 5.09 25.96 -9.41
C SER A 208 4.90 24.48 -9.67
N PHE A 209 4.10 24.18 -10.68
CA PHE A 209 3.80 22.82 -11.10
C PHE A 209 4.04 22.70 -12.60
N ARG A 210 4.51 21.53 -13.03
CA ARG A 210 4.66 21.16 -14.43
C ARG A 210 4.05 19.78 -14.63
N ALA A 211 3.11 19.64 -15.57
CA ALA A 211 2.58 18.35 -15.97
C ALA A 211 3.46 17.75 -17.07
N GLY A 212 4.17 16.66 -16.79
CA GLY A 212 5.03 15.99 -17.78
C GLY A 212 6.07 16.93 -18.41
N ASP A 213 6.06 17.00 -19.75
CA ASP A 213 6.94 17.85 -20.57
C ASP A 213 6.38 19.25 -20.85
N GLY A 214 5.25 19.62 -20.21
CA GLY A 214 4.63 20.93 -20.37
C GLY A 214 5.46 22.09 -19.79
N GLU A 215 4.94 23.31 -19.93
CA GLU A 215 5.53 24.50 -19.30
C GLU A 215 5.24 24.55 -17.80
N ALA A 216 6.19 25.07 -17.02
CA ALA A 216 5.99 25.28 -15.59
C ALA A 216 4.99 26.42 -15.35
N GLN A 217 3.98 26.16 -14.54
CA GLN A 217 2.93 27.10 -14.17
C GLN A 217 3.12 27.53 -12.71
N GLY A 218 3.24 28.84 -12.49
CA GLY A 218 3.25 29.40 -11.14
C GLY A 218 1.85 29.30 -10.51
N LEU A 219 1.79 28.83 -9.27
CA LEU A 219 0.55 28.76 -8.49
C LEU A 219 0.51 29.93 -7.51
N ALA A 220 -0.59 30.67 -7.52
CA ALA A 220 -0.81 31.73 -6.55
C ALA A 220 -1.15 31.14 -5.18
N ARG A 221 -0.77 31.85 -4.10
CA ARG A 221 -1.22 31.49 -2.76
C ARG A 221 -2.71 31.80 -2.63
N ASP A 222 -3.51 30.82 -2.23
CA ASP A 222 -4.96 30.91 -2.10
C ASP A 222 -5.42 30.45 -0.71
N ALA A 223 -5.62 31.40 0.20
CA ALA A 223 -6.12 31.14 1.55
C ALA A 223 -7.58 30.63 1.58
N ALA A 224 -8.34 30.77 0.48
CA ALA A 224 -9.67 30.18 0.35
C ALA A 224 -9.64 28.70 -0.07
N ARG A 225 -8.44 28.18 -0.41
CA ARG A 225 -8.18 26.77 -0.74
C ARG A 225 -9.06 26.26 -1.90
N GLN A 226 -9.22 27.06 -2.95
CA GLN A 226 -10.01 26.73 -4.14
C GLN A 226 -9.12 26.40 -5.34
N ASP A 227 -8.18 27.29 -5.68
CA ASP A 227 -7.32 27.16 -6.86
C ASP A 227 -5.98 27.89 -6.63
N GLY A 228 -4.94 27.12 -6.29
CA GLY A 228 -3.66 27.66 -5.86
C GLY A 228 -2.98 26.77 -4.81
N TRP A 229 -2.24 27.38 -3.90
CA TRP A 229 -1.64 26.68 -2.76
C TRP A 229 -1.83 27.44 -1.45
N ASP A 230 -1.81 26.77 -0.30
CA ASP A 230 -1.71 27.44 1.00
C ASP A 230 -0.98 26.56 2.00
N TYR A 231 -0.69 27.10 3.18
CA TYR A 231 -0.21 26.30 4.29
C TYR A 231 -1.31 25.40 4.85
N THR A 232 -0.92 24.17 5.20
CA THR A 232 -1.80 23.21 5.87
C THR A 232 -2.29 23.75 7.21
N ASP A 233 -1.42 24.42 7.97
CA ASP A 233 -1.69 25.04 9.26
C ASP A 233 -0.78 26.26 9.56
N GLY A 234 -0.91 26.81 10.77
CA GLY A 234 -0.13 27.96 11.23
C GLY A 234 1.35 27.69 11.51
N THR A 235 1.80 26.43 11.51
CA THR A 235 3.22 26.07 11.69
C THR A 235 4.03 26.31 10.42
N GLN A 236 3.36 26.43 9.27
CA GLN A 236 3.96 26.67 7.96
C GLN A 236 4.99 25.61 7.53
N GLN A 237 4.95 24.40 8.09
CA GLN A 237 5.88 23.32 7.76
C GLN A 237 5.49 22.54 6.50
N LYS A 238 4.24 22.67 6.03
CA LYS A 238 3.75 21.97 4.84
C LYS A 238 2.84 22.89 4.03
N VAL A 239 2.97 22.82 2.72
CA VAL A 239 2.06 23.46 1.76
C VAL A 239 1.13 22.42 1.16
N GLU A 240 -0.08 22.82 0.82
CA GLU A 240 -1.06 22.02 0.10
C GLU A 240 -1.48 22.75 -1.17
N ILE A 241 -1.52 22.03 -2.29
CA ILE A 241 -2.00 22.52 -3.58
C ILE A 241 -3.48 22.15 -3.73
N PHE A 242 -4.28 23.10 -4.19
CA PHE A 242 -5.73 22.98 -4.38
C PHE A 242 -6.12 23.18 -5.84
N GLY A 243 -7.31 22.69 -6.20
CA GLY A 243 -7.91 22.93 -7.51
C GLY A 243 -7.31 22.08 -8.64
N PRO A 244 -7.43 22.53 -9.91
CA PRO A 244 -7.04 21.75 -11.08
C PRO A 244 -5.58 21.28 -11.10
N ALA A 245 -4.67 22.06 -10.51
CA ALA A 245 -3.26 21.68 -10.41
C ALA A 245 -3.06 20.43 -9.54
N CYS A 246 -3.77 20.34 -8.42
CA CYS A 246 -3.74 19.16 -7.56
C CYS A 246 -4.26 17.92 -8.30
N GLU A 247 -5.37 18.07 -9.01
CA GLU A 247 -5.94 16.97 -9.79
C GLU A 247 -5.01 16.51 -10.92
N ALA A 248 -4.29 17.43 -11.56
CA ALA A 248 -3.28 17.10 -12.56
C ALA A 248 -2.06 16.37 -11.95
N ILE A 249 -1.62 16.76 -10.75
CA ILE A 249 -0.56 16.07 -10.00
C ILE A 249 -0.98 14.63 -9.68
N LYS A 250 -2.21 14.43 -9.21
CA LYS A 250 -2.76 13.09 -8.93
C LYS A 250 -2.93 12.24 -10.19
N ALA A 251 -3.29 12.86 -11.32
CA ALA A 251 -3.54 12.16 -12.57
C ALA A 251 -2.28 11.75 -13.34
N SER A 252 -1.11 12.29 -13.02
CA SER A 252 0.12 12.05 -13.79
C SER A 252 1.35 11.87 -12.90
N THR A 253 2.03 10.73 -13.09
CA THR A 253 3.29 10.38 -12.41
C THR A 253 4.48 11.22 -12.87
N ASP A 254 4.37 11.90 -14.01
CA ASP A 254 5.45 12.71 -14.59
C ASP A 254 5.34 14.19 -14.16
N SER A 255 4.38 14.50 -13.30
CA SER A 255 4.20 15.82 -12.74
C SER A 255 5.34 16.19 -11.81
N THR A 256 5.87 17.40 -11.97
CA THR A 256 6.90 17.96 -11.08
C THR A 256 6.32 19.14 -10.33
N VAL A 257 6.45 19.14 -9.00
CA VAL A 257 6.16 20.31 -8.16
C VAL A 257 7.48 20.90 -7.68
N THR A 258 7.66 22.18 -7.93
CA THR A 258 8.84 22.92 -7.48
C THR A 258 8.40 23.95 -6.45
N ILE A 259 8.95 23.82 -5.25
CA ILE A 259 8.73 24.77 -4.16
C ILE A 259 10.03 25.51 -3.91
N GLU A 260 10.03 26.80 -4.23
CA GLU A 260 11.17 27.68 -4.02
C GLU A 260 10.98 28.49 -2.75
N LEU A 261 11.95 28.40 -1.85
CA LEU A 261 11.93 29.07 -0.56
C LEU A 261 12.94 30.23 -0.57
N GLY A 262 12.44 31.44 -0.35
CA GLY A 262 13.24 32.64 -0.21
C GLY A 262 13.96 32.70 1.15
N CYS A 263 15.05 33.46 1.22
CA CYS A 263 15.79 33.66 2.47
C CYS A 263 15.22 34.80 3.34
N VAL A 264 15.44 34.71 4.65
CA VAL A 264 15.17 35.82 5.58
C VAL A 264 16.05 37.01 5.26
N THR A 265 15.46 38.21 5.21
CA THR A 265 16.23 39.44 4.98
C THR A 265 16.98 39.81 6.25
N ARG A 266 18.32 39.64 6.25
CA ARG A 266 19.18 40.13 7.34
C ARG A 266 19.56 41.59 7.06
N VAL A 267 19.00 42.53 7.83
CA VAL A 267 19.47 43.91 7.84
C VAL A 267 20.80 43.93 8.61
N LYS A 268 21.87 44.40 7.98
CA LYS A 268 23.16 44.64 8.64
C LYS A 268 23.17 45.99 9.33
#